data_AF-A0A920FTK1-F1
#
_entry.id   AF-A0A920FTK1-F1
#
_cell.length_a   1.000
_cell.length_b   1.000
_cell.length_c   1.000
_cell.angle_alpha   90.00
_cell.angle_beta   90.00
_cell.angle_gamma   90.00
#
_symmetry.space_group_name_H-M   'P 1'
#
loop_
_entity.id
_entity.type
_entity.pdbx_description
1 polymer ?
#
loop_
_entity_poly.entity_id
_entity_poly.type
_entity_poly.pdbx_seq_one_letter_code
_entity_poly.pdbx_strand_id
1 'polypeptide(L)'
;MTGLGGHPSVSISNIKETNNHHAKDLLTESLEHEENAVNIYKELLNSVKDKSIYIEEYARGMIKAEEVHSLEIRKMLIDFS
;
A
#
# COMPACT_ATOMS: atom_id res chain seq x y z
N MET A 1 -4.66 -15.43 5.85
CA MET A 1 -3.91 -16.63 5.43
C MET A 1 -3.33 -17.31 6.65
N THR A 2 -3.93 -18.41 7.10
CA THR A 2 -3.45 -19.24 8.23
C THR A 2 -2.48 -20.34 7.81
N GLY A 3 -2.01 -20.34 6.54
CA GLY A 3 -1.09 -21.34 6.00
C GLY A 3 0.37 -21.24 6.48
N LEU A 4 0.75 -20.17 7.18
CA LEU A 4 2.14 -19.94 7.66
C LEU A 4 2.28 -20.01 9.18
N GLY A 5 1.28 -20.50 9.91
CA GLY A 5 1.34 -20.64 11.39
C GLY A 5 1.36 -19.31 12.17
N GLY A 6 1.27 -18.16 11.50
CA GLY A 6 1.17 -16.85 12.15
C GLY A 6 -0.27 -16.53 12.53
N HIS A 7 -0.50 -16.21 13.80
CA HIS A 7 -1.74 -15.57 14.24
C HIS A 7 -1.73 -14.11 13.75
N PRO A 8 -2.66 -13.68 12.87
CA PRO A 8 -2.78 -12.28 12.51
C PRO A 8 -3.19 -11.49 13.76
N SER A 9 -2.33 -10.59 14.23
CA SER A 9 -2.74 -9.61 15.22
C SER A 9 -3.70 -8.62 14.54
N VAL A 10 -4.95 -8.56 15.01
CA VAL A 10 -5.96 -7.58 14.54
C VAL A 10 -5.70 -6.25 15.26
N SER A 11 -4.49 -5.74 15.15
CA SER A 11 -4.15 -4.40 15.63
C SER A 11 -4.53 -3.45 14.50
N ILE A 12 -5.65 -2.74 14.65
CA ILE A 12 -6.01 -1.66 13.73
C ILE A 12 -4.97 -0.56 13.92
N SER A 13 -4.05 -0.43 12.97
CA SER A 13 -3.09 0.68 12.94
C SER A 13 -3.87 1.99 12.92
N ASN A 14 -3.47 2.96 13.74
CA ASN A 14 -4.08 4.29 13.70
C ASN A 14 -3.84 4.92 12.33
N ILE A 15 -4.90 5.07 11.54
CA ILE A 15 -4.88 5.80 10.27
C ILE A 15 -4.75 7.27 10.62
N LYS A 16 -3.71 7.93 10.11
CA LYS A 16 -3.50 9.36 10.31
C LYS A 16 -4.41 10.11 9.34
N GLU A 17 -5.50 10.67 9.85
CA GLU A 17 -6.50 11.42 9.08
C GLU A 17 -6.55 12.86 9.60
N THR A 18 -6.35 13.87 8.75
CA THR A 18 -6.39 15.28 9.14
C THR A 18 -7.82 15.83 9.36
N ASN A 19 -8.86 15.01 9.13
CA ASN A 19 -10.28 15.39 9.23
C ASN A 19 -10.68 16.59 8.34
N ASN A 20 -9.85 16.92 7.33
CA ASN A 20 -10.15 17.91 6.30
C ASN A 20 -10.68 17.19 5.06
N HIS A 21 -11.98 17.28 4.82
CA HIS A 21 -12.66 16.55 3.74
C HIS A 21 -12.58 17.25 2.37
N HIS A 22 -11.61 18.13 2.16
CA HIS A 22 -11.37 18.65 0.81
C HIS A 22 -10.83 17.51 -0.05
N ALA A 23 -11.41 17.32 -1.24
CA ALA A 23 -11.05 16.20 -2.12
C ALA A 23 -9.54 16.12 -2.39
N LYS A 24 -8.85 17.27 -2.49
CA LYS A 24 -7.40 17.34 -2.68
C LYS A 24 -6.62 16.82 -1.47
N ASP A 25 -7.05 17.13 -0.25
CA ASP A 25 -6.38 16.71 0.97
C ASP A 25 -6.51 15.18 1.14
N LEU A 26 -7.71 14.64 0.92
CA LEU A 26 -7.96 13.20 0.93
C LEU A 26 -7.14 12.45 -0.13
N LEU A 27 -7.05 12.99 -1.36
CA LEU A 27 -6.23 12.42 -2.42
C LEU A 27 -4.74 12.48 -2.08
N THR A 28 -4.28 13.54 -1.39
CA THR A 28 -2.88 13.68 -0.97
C THR A 28 -2.55 12.68 0.14
N GLU A 29 -3.40 12.55 1.15
CA GLU A 29 -3.24 11.55 2.21
C GLU A 29 -3.28 10.11 1.65
N SER A 30 -4.17 9.85 0.69
CA SER A 30 -4.23 8.55 0.01
C SER A 30 -2.94 8.29 -0.76
N LEU A 31 -2.40 9.27 -1.49
CA LEU A 31 -1.14 9.11 -2.22
C LEU A 31 0.03 8.78 -1.27
N GLU A 32 0.13 9.48 -0.13
CA GLU A 32 1.15 9.19 0.88
C GLU A 32 1.01 7.78 1.47
N HIS A 33 -0.23 7.32 1.66
CA HIS A 33 -0.50 5.97 2.15
C HIS A 33 -0.01 4.90 1.17
N GLU A 34 -0.34 5.07 -0.11
CA GLU A 34 0.01 4.14 -1.19
C GLU A 34 1.53 4.09 -1.40
N GLU A 35 2.21 5.24 -1.37
CA GLU A 35 3.68 5.29 -1.44
C GLU A 35 4.35 4.57 -0.26
N ASN A 36 3.79 4.70 0.94
CA ASN A 36 4.28 3.98 2.11
C ASN A 36 4.02 2.46 2.00
N ALA A 37 2.84 2.06 1.53
CA ALA A 37 2.51 0.66 1.30
C ALA A 37 3.45 0.00 0.28
N VAL A 38 3.76 0.68 -0.84
CA VAL A 38 4.77 0.22 -1.82
C VAL A 38 6.11 -0.05 -1.15
N ASN A 39 6.58 0.84 -0.25
CA ASN A 39 7.85 0.67 0.43
C ASN A 39 7.84 -0.58 1.34
N ILE A 40 6.76 -0.79 2.10
CA ILE A 40 6.60 -1.98 2.95
C ILE A 40 6.58 -3.26 2.10
N TYR A 41 5.89 -3.27 0.96
CA TYR A 41 5.89 -4.43 0.08
C TYR A 41 7.25 -4.69 -0.59
N LYS A 42 8.05 -3.64 -0.87
CA LYS A 42 9.43 -3.79 -1.33
C LYS A 42 10.33 -4.40 -0.26
N GLU A 43 10.16 -4.01 1.01
CA GLU A 43 10.85 -4.63 2.14
C GLU A 43 10.45 -6.11 2.31
N LEU A 44 9.17 -6.43 2.17
CA LEU A 44 8.67 -7.80 2.16
C LEU A 44 9.32 -8.60 1.04
N LEU A 45 9.30 -8.08 -0.20
CA LEU A 45 9.88 -8.73 -1.37
C LEU A 45 11.37 -9.04 -1.14
N ASN A 46 12.14 -8.09 -0.62
CA ASN A 46 13.55 -8.30 -0.28
C ASN A 46 13.74 -9.38 0.81
N SER A 47 12.83 -9.46 1.78
CA SER A 47 12.91 -10.41 2.89
C SER A 47 12.60 -11.85 2.46
N VAL A 48 11.70 -12.02 1.48
CA VAL A 48 11.25 -13.32 0.98
C VAL A 48 11.95 -13.77 -0.30
N LYS A 49 12.77 -12.90 -0.89
CA LYS A 49 13.56 -13.17 -2.08
C LYS A 49 14.39 -14.45 -1.90
N ASP A 50 14.32 -15.34 -2.89
CA ASP A 50 15.01 -16.63 -2.96
C ASP A 50 14.62 -17.61 -1.84
N LYS A 51 13.59 -17.30 -1.03
CA LYS A 51 13.06 -18.17 0.04
C LYS A 51 11.69 -18.73 -0.28
N SER A 52 10.82 -17.95 -0.90
CA SER A 52 9.45 -18.37 -1.20
C SER A 52 8.91 -17.66 -2.43
N ILE A 53 8.91 -18.38 -3.56
CA ILE A 53 8.36 -17.92 -4.85
C ILE A 53 6.90 -17.46 -4.67
N TYR A 54 6.12 -18.17 -3.85
CA TYR A 54 4.72 -17.81 -3.59
C TYR A 54 4.57 -16.42 -2.96
N ILE A 55 5.38 -16.10 -1.94
CA ILE A 55 5.28 -14.81 -1.25
C ILE A 55 5.92 -13.70 -2.09
N GLU A 56 6.93 -14.02 -2.90
CA GLU A 56 7.49 -13.08 -3.87
C GLU A 56 6.46 -12.64 -4.91
N GLU A 57 5.74 -13.58 -5.52
CA GLU A 57 4.69 -13.27 -6.50
C GLU A 57 3.56 -12.46 -5.86
N TYR A 58 3.20 -12.78 -4.62
CA TYR A 58 2.26 -11.97 -3.85
C TYR A 58 2.77 -10.53 -3.65
N ALA A 59 4.00 -10.36 -3.16
CA ALA A 59 4.58 -9.03 -2.93
C ALA A 59 4.70 -8.23 -4.23
N ARG A 60 5.12 -8.84 -5.34
CA ARG A 60 5.16 -8.22 -6.67
C ARG A 60 3.78 -7.80 -7.15
N GLY A 61 2.77 -8.64 -6.95
CA GLY A 61 1.39 -8.34 -7.28
C GLY A 61 0.85 -7.14 -6.51
N MET A 62 1.12 -7.07 -5.20
CA MET A 62 0.72 -5.94 -4.35
C MET A 62 1.43 -4.65 -4.73
N ILE A 63 2.76 -4.68 -4.97
CA ILE A 63 3.52 -3.50 -5.45
C ILE A 63 2.89 -2.96 -6.74
N LYS A 64 2.60 -3.83 -7.70
CA LYS A 64 1.99 -3.42 -8.97
C LYS A 64 0.61 -2.78 -8.79
N ALA A 65 -0.23 -3.33 -7.91
CA ALA A 65 -1.56 -2.78 -7.64
C ALA A 65 -1.47 -1.37 -7.06
N GLU A 66 -0.62 -1.19 -6.05
CA GLU A 66 -0.42 0.09 -5.36
C GLU A 66 0.21 1.17 -6.26
N GLU A 67 1.13 0.77 -7.17
CA GLU A 67 1.67 1.68 -8.18
C GLU A 67 0.59 2.15 -9.17
N VAL A 68 -0.36 1.28 -9.53
CA VAL A 68 -1.50 1.65 -10.39
C VAL A 68 -2.43 2.61 -9.66
N HIS A 69 -2.79 2.33 -8.41
CA HIS A 69 -3.61 3.24 -7.60
C HIS A 69 -2.95 4.61 -7.43
N SER A 70 -1.64 4.65 -7.17
CA SER A 70 -0.87 5.89 -7.08
C SER A 70 -0.95 6.72 -8.37
N LEU A 71 -0.91 6.08 -9.54
CA LEU A 71 -1.09 6.75 -10.83
C LEU A 71 -2.51 7.30 -11.01
N GLU A 72 -3.53 6.56 -10.59
CA GLU A 72 -4.93 7.01 -10.63
C GLU A 72 -5.15 8.22 -9.74
N ILE A 73 -4.62 8.21 -8.51
CA ILE A 73 -4.70 9.34 -7.58
C ILE A 73 -3.99 10.58 -8.14
N ARG A 74 -2.78 10.40 -8.72
CA ARG A 74 -2.05 11.48 -9.38
C ARG A 74 -2.83 12.08 -10.54
N LYS A 75 -3.53 11.25 -11.32
CA LYS A 75 -4.42 11.73 -12.39
C LYS A 75 -5.57 12.54 -11.84
N MET A 76 -6.25 12.06 -10.79
CA MET A 76 -7.33 12.80 -10.13
C MET A 76 -6.83 14.16 -9.61
N LEU A 77 -5.65 14.21 -8.97
CA LEU A 77 -5.05 15.46 -8.48
C LEU A 77 -4.81 16.49 -9.60
N ILE A 78 -4.49 16.05 -10.82
CA ILE A 78 -4.35 16.93 -12.00
C ILE A 78 -5.73 17.43 -12.45
N ASP A 79 -6.73 16.54 -12.52
CA ASP A 79 -8.09 16.89 -12.96
C ASP A 79 -8.81 17.86 -11.99
N PHE A 80 -8.39 17.90 -10.71
CA PHE A 80 -8.88 18.84 -9.70
C PHE A 80 -8.07 20.16 -9.60
N SER A 81 -7.03 20.35 -10.42
CA SER A 81 -6.23 21.58 -10.49
C SER A 81 -6.76 22.58 -11.51
#